data_AF-A0A7S1ZHM2-F1
#
_entry.id   AF-A0A7S1ZHM2-F1
#
_cell.length_a   1.000
_cell.length_b   1.000
_cell.length_c   1.000
_cell.angle_alpha   90.00
_cell.angle_beta   90.00
_cell.angle_gamma   90.00
#
_symmetry.space_group_name_H-M   'P 1'
#
loop_
_entity.id
_entity.type
_entity.pdbx_description
1 polymer ?
#
loop_
_entity_poly.entity_id
_entity_poly.type
_entity_poly.pdbx_seq_one_letter_code
_entity_poly.pdbx_strand_id
1 'polypeptide(L)'
;FFFLVFDSFKSQWQSRMFQRHRDLSMIELMFATSAFSTVLSFITLVHSKELYPALNFVYNHSEIHLHFFMFSICSTIGQLFIFYTIKNFGAVVFTIIMTTRVLISIGLSCILYGHEVTSYGFLGLVMVMGAVCYRIKRKAEGQQLIKWEGMGDEKAAELVQEWHEHVDM
;
A
#
# COMPACT_ATOMS: atom_id res chain seq x y z
N PHE A 1 9.64 13.68 2.11
CA PHE A 1 10.52 12.66 2.71
C PHE A 1 9.84 11.91 3.84
N PHE A 2 9.41 12.58 4.92
CA PHE A 2 8.76 11.94 6.08
C PHE A 2 7.58 11.02 5.70
N PHE A 3 6.67 11.46 4.82
CA PHE A 3 5.56 10.63 4.32
C PHE A 3 6.01 9.28 3.72
N LEU A 4 7.06 9.28 2.89
CA LEU A 4 7.57 8.06 2.24
C LEU A 4 8.21 7.10 3.26
N VAL A 5 8.86 7.65 4.29
CA VAL A 5 9.44 6.85 5.38
C VAL A 5 8.34 6.18 6.20
N PHE A 6 7.26 6.90 6.54
CA PHE A 6 6.14 6.34 7.30
C PHE A 6 5.34 5.30 6.50
N ASP A 7 5.13 5.54 5.20
CA ASP A 7 4.47 4.58 4.31
C ASP A 7 5.28 3.29 4.14
N SER A 8 6.60 3.43 3.96
CA SER A 8 7.54 2.30 3.89
C SER A 8 7.63 1.56 5.23
N PHE A 9 7.68 2.28 6.35
CA PHE A 9 7.75 1.68 7.68
C PHE A 9 6.49 0.88 8.03
N LYS A 10 5.29 1.42 7.78
CA LYS A 10 4.03 0.70 8.02
C LYS A 10 3.93 -0.58 7.19
N SER A 11 4.23 -0.50 5.89
CA SER A 11 4.15 -1.67 5.01
C SER A 11 5.17 -2.75 5.36
N GLN A 12 6.40 -2.34 5.72
CA GLN A 12 7.45 -3.28 6.14
C GLN A 12 7.14 -3.91 7.49
N TRP A 13 6.59 -3.16 8.43
CA TRP A 13 6.13 -3.66 9.73
C TRP A 13 4.97 -4.65 9.57
N GLN A 14 3.99 -4.32 8.74
CA GLN A 14 2.85 -5.17 8.42
C GLN A 14 3.29 -6.50 7.79
N SER A 15 4.31 -6.48 6.92
CA SER A 15 4.87 -7.69 6.31
C SER A 15 5.68 -8.54 7.30
N ARG A 16 6.46 -7.93 8.20
CA ARG A 16 7.22 -8.66 9.23
C ARG A 16 6.34 -9.30 10.30
N MET A 17 5.24 -8.66 10.69
CA MET A 17 4.25 -9.25 11.59
C MET A 17 3.59 -10.50 10.99
N PHE A 18 3.35 -10.49 9.68
CA PHE A 18 2.77 -11.63 8.95
C PHE A 18 3.71 -12.84 8.86
N GLN A 19 5.02 -12.62 8.89
CA GLN A 19 6.04 -13.69 8.87
C GLN A 19 6.35 -14.26 10.25
N ARG A 20 6.29 -13.42 11.30
CA ARG A 20 6.62 -13.81 12.69
C ARG A 20 5.48 -14.57 13.38
N HIS A 21 4.23 -14.29 13.04
CA HIS A 21 3.06 -14.94 13.61
C HIS A 21 2.10 -15.39 12.49
N ARG A 22 2.22 -16.65 12.08
CA ARG A 22 1.33 -17.28 11.09
C ARG A 22 -0.12 -17.41 11.60
N ASP A 23 -0.30 -17.29 12.91
CA ASP A 23 -1.57 -17.46 13.63
C ASP A 23 -2.30 -16.13 13.93
N LEU A 24 -1.67 -14.96 13.68
CA LEU A 24 -2.37 -13.68 13.78
C LEU A 24 -3.35 -13.56 12.61
N SER A 25 -4.63 -13.33 12.92
CA SER A 25 -5.65 -13.22 11.89
C SER A 25 -5.40 -11.96 11.08
N MET A 26 -5.26 -12.09 9.77
CA MET A 26 -5.13 -10.97 8.82
C MET A 26 -6.27 -9.93 9.01
N ILE A 27 -7.40 -10.33 9.59
CA ILE A 27 -8.53 -9.45 9.95
C ILE A 27 -8.14 -8.49 11.09
N GLU A 28 -7.42 -8.98 12.10
CA GLU A 28 -6.99 -8.18 13.26
C GLU A 28 -6.00 -7.09 12.83
N LEU A 29 -5.10 -7.41 11.90
CA LEU A 29 -4.14 -6.44 11.36
C LEU A 29 -4.82 -5.36 10.49
N MET A 30 -5.83 -5.73 9.71
CA MET A 30 -6.64 -4.78 8.94
C MET A 30 -7.48 -3.88 9.86
N PHE A 31 -8.08 -4.44 10.92
CA PHE A 31 -8.79 -3.67 11.92
C PHE A 31 -7.86 -2.69 12.65
N ALA A 32 -6.70 -3.17 13.10
CA ALA A 32 -5.70 -2.35 13.81
C ALA A 32 -5.18 -1.20 12.94
N THR A 33 -4.91 -1.44 11.65
CA THR A 33 -4.44 -0.40 10.73
C THR A 33 -5.52 0.64 10.41
N SER A 34 -6.77 0.22 10.20
CA SER A 34 -7.91 1.12 10.02
C SER A 34 -8.20 1.93 11.30
N ALA A 35 -8.15 1.31 12.49
CA ALA A 35 -8.35 1.98 13.77
C ALA A 35 -7.27 3.04 14.04
N PHE A 36 -6.00 2.69 13.83
CA PHE A 36 -4.90 3.64 13.97
C PHE A 36 -5.01 4.81 12.98
N SER A 37 -5.43 4.53 11.74
CA SER A 37 -5.69 5.58 10.75
C SER A 37 -6.82 6.52 11.20
N THR A 38 -7.91 5.99 11.75
CA THR A 38 -9.02 6.80 12.26
C THR A 38 -8.60 7.70 13.42
N VAL A 39 -7.79 7.17 14.36
CA VAL A 39 -7.28 7.95 15.50
C VAL A 39 -6.39 9.09 15.02
N LEU A 40 -5.44 8.83 14.11
CA LEU A 40 -4.57 9.87 13.56
C LEU A 40 -5.36 10.93 12.78
N SER A 41 -6.33 10.51 11.96
CA SER A 41 -7.21 11.43 11.25
C SER A 41 -8.04 12.29 12.22
N PHE A 42 -8.52 11.72 13.32
CA PHE A 42 -9.27 12.45 14.35
C PHE A 42 -8.41 13.50 15.06
N ILE A 43 -7.19 13.13 15.48
CA ILE A 43 -6.23 14.07 16.08
C ILE A 43 -5.94 15.23 15.12
N THR A 44 -5.72 14.91 13.84
CA THR A 44 -5.46 15.92 12.80
C THR A 44 -6.65 16.86 12.64
N LEU A 45 -7.88 16.32 12.63
CA LEU A 45 -9.10 17.12 12.45
C LEU A 45 -9.37 18.04 13.65
N VAL A 46 -9.07 17.59 14.87
CA VAL A 46 -9.13 18.42 16.09
C VAL A 46 -8.09 19.54 16.03
N HIS A 47 -6.86 19.23 15.64
CA HIS A 47 -5.78 20.22 15.54
C HIS A 47 -6.06 21.29 14.47
N SER A 48 -6.66 20.90 13.34
CA SER A 48 -7.05 21.81 12.25
C SER A 48 -8.29 22.65 12.56
N LYS A 49 -8.99 22.43 13.68
CA LYS A 49 -10.26 23.11 14.09
C LYS A 49 -11.43 22.95 13.11
N GLU A 50 -11.31 22.06 12.12
CA GLU A 50 -12.34 21.77 11.11
C GLU A 50 -13.44 20.81 11.61
N LEU A 51 -13.31 20.28 12.84
CA LEU A 51 -14.27 19.34 13.41
C LEU A 51 -15.68 19.94 13.54
N TYR A 52 -15.80 21.15 14.09
CA TYR A 52 -17.08 21.84 14.27
C TYR A 52 -17.81 22.14 12.95
N PRO A 53 -17.18 22.77 11.93
CA PRO A 53 -17.84 23.00 10.66
C PRO A 53 -18.20 21.70 9.94
N ALA A 54 -17.37 20.66 10.03
CA ALA A 54 -17.68 19.34 9.45
C ALA A 54 -18.92 18.72 10.10
N LEU A 55 -19.05 18.75 11.43
CA LEU A 55 -20.22 18.22 12.13
C LEU A 55 -21.50 19.01 11.82
N ASN A 56 -21.41 20.35 11.76
CA ASN A 56 -22.54 21.20 11.41
C ASN A 56 -23.03 20.94 9.97
N PHE A 57 -22.10 20.71 9.03
CA PHE A 57 -22.44 20.35 7.65
C PHE A 57 -23.16 19.00 7.57
N VAL A 58 -22.68 18.00 8.30
CA VAL A 58 -23.32 16.68 8.37
C VAL A 58 -24.72 16.77 8.99
N TYR A 59 -24.90 17.59 10.01
CA TYR A 59 -26.20 17.79 10.66
C TYR A 59 -27.22 18.51 9.77
N ASN A 60 -26.80 19.52 9.02
CA ASN A 60 -27.70 20.32 8.16
C ASN A 60 -28.08 19.61 6.86
N HIS A 61 -27.31 18.61 6.41
CA HIS A 61 -27.56 17.90 5.16
C HIS A 61 -27.87 16.41 5.39
N SER A 62 -29.12 16.13 5.75
CA SER A 62 -29.61 14.77 6.06
C SER A 62 -29.43 13.78 4.90
N GLU A 63 -29.48 14.25 3.65
CA GLU A 63 -29.29 13.42 2.44
C GLU A 63 -27.88 12.79 2.36
N ILE A 64 -26.87 13.42 2.97
CA ILE A 64 -25.48 12.95 2.93
C ILE A 64 -25.30 11.71 3.82
N HIS A 65 -26.15 11.50 4.82
CA HIS A 65 -26.08 10.29 5.66
C HIS A 65 -26.25 9.02 4.84
N LEU A 66 -27.12 9.01 3.83
CA LEU A 66 -27.31 7.87 2.95
C LEU A 66 -26.07 7.63 2.09
N HIS A 67 -25.46 8.69 1.56
CA HIS A 67 -24.20 8.60 0.82
C HIS A 67 -23.06 8.06 1.69
N PHE A 68 -22.93 8.52 2.94
CA PHE A 68 -21.93 7.99 3.89
C PHE A 68 -22.19 6.53 4.24
N PHE A 69 -23.46 6.13 4.41
CA PHE A 69 -23.83 4.76 4.70
C PHE A 69 -23.48 3.83 3.53
N MET A 70 -23.88 4.19 2.31
CA MET A 70 -23.55 3.44 1.10
C MET A 70 -22.03 3.40 0.86
N PHE A 71 -21.33 4.50 1.09
CA PHE A 71 -19.87 4.56 1.02
C PHE A 71 -19.21 3.65 2.05
N SER A 72 -19.71 3.62 3.29
CA SER A 72 -19.20 2.76 4.37
C SER A 72 -19.41 1.28 4.06
N ILE A 73 -20.60 0.89 3.59
CA ILE A 73 -20.89 -0.48 3.15
C ILE A 73 -19.96 -0.86 2.00
N CYS A 74 -19.86 -0.01 0.97
CA CYS A 74 -19.00 -0.24 -0.19
C CYS A 74 -17.53 -0.39 0.24
N SER A 75 -17.05 0.48 1.14
CA SER A 75 -15.69 0.43 1.68
C SER A 75 -15.44 -0.85 2.48
N THR A 76 -16.39 -1.27 3.32
CA THR A 76 -16.29 -2.49 4.12
C THR A 76 -16.28 -3.73 3.22
N ILE A 77 -17.15 -3.79 2.22
CA ILE A 77 -17.17 -4.88 1.21
C ILE A 77 -15.85 -4.90 0.42
N GLY A 78 -15.35 -3.73 0.01
CA GLY A 78 -14.06 -3.61 -0.69
C GLY A 78 -12.89 -4.10 0.16
N GLN A 79 -12.84 -3.72 1.43
CA GLN A 79 -11.85 -4.21 2.39
C GLN A 79 -11.97 -5.73 2.60
N LEU A 80 -13.19 -6.27 2.68
CA LEU A 80 -13.43 -7.71 2.79
C LEU A 80 -12.99 -8.46 1.52
N PHE A 81 -13.22 -7.90 0.34
CA PHE A 81 -12.78 -8.49 -0.93
C PHE A 81 -11.25 -8.51 -1.02
N ILE A 82 -10.58 -7.42 -0.65
CA ILE A 82 -9.11 -7.34 -0.57
C ILE A 82 -8.57 -8.41 0.38
N PHE A 83 -9.16 -8.53 1.57
CA PHE A 83 -8.82 -9.56 2.53
C PHE A 83 -8.99 -10.97 1.94
N TYR A 84 -10.14 -11.24 1.32
CA TYR A 84 -10.46 -12.52 0.72
C TYR A 84 -9.48 -12.90 -0.39
N THR A 85 -9.09 -11.92 -1.23
CA THR A 85 -8.07 -12.11 -2.26
C THR A 85 -6.71 -12.41 -1.65
N ILE A 86 -6.30 -11.72 -0.59
CA ILE A 86 -5.01 -11.98 0.10
C ILE A 86 -5.00 -13.37 0.73
N LYS A 87 -6.10 -13.79 1.36
CA LYS A 87 -6.21 -15.11 1.99
C LYS A 87 -6.13 -16.25 0.98
N ASN A 88 -6.76 -16.11 -0.19
CA ASN A 88 -6.81 -17.17 -1.20
C ASN A 88 -5.62 -17.16 -2.19
N PHE A 89 -5.11 -15.99 -2.57
CA PHE A 89 -4.10 -15.84 -3.63
C PHE A 89 -2.75 -15.27 -3.13
N GLY A 90 -2.68 -14.87 -1.86
CA GLY A 90 -1.50 -14.28 -1.24
C GLY A 90 -1.29 -12.79 -1.59
N ALA A 91 -0.42 -12.12 -0.81
CA ALA A 91 -0.17 -10.68 -0.90
C ALA A 91 0.32 -10.17 -2.28
N VAL A 92 0.94 -11.03 -3.09
CA VAL A 92 1.49 -10.61 -4.38
C VAL A 92 0.42 -10.49 -5.45
N VAL A 93 -0.60 -11.35 -5.46
CA VAL A 93 -1.71 -11.22 -6.44
C VAL A 93 -2.52 -9.96 -6.15
N PHE A 94 -2.68 -9.61 -4.87
CA PHE A 94 -3.26 -8.32 -4.47
C PHE A 94 -2.45 -7.13 -4.99
N THR A 95 -1.12 -7.15 -4.83
CA THR A 95 -0.24 -6.09 -5.35
C THR A 95 -0.34 -5.97 -6.88
N ILE A 96 -0.47 -7.10 -7.59
CA ILE A 96 -0.65 -7.13 -9.04
C ILE A 96 -2.00 -6.49 -9.44
N ILE A 97 -3.09 -6.81 -8.75
CA ILE A 97 -4.41 -6.21 -9.02
C ILE A 97 -4.39 -4.69 -8.80
N MET A 98 -3.80 -4.23 -7.70
CA MET A 98 -3.68 -2.80 -7.38
C MET A 98 -2.85 -2.04 -8.42
N THR A 99 -1.68 -2.59 -8.80
CA THR A 99 -0.82 -1.98 -9.82
C THR A 99 -1.49 -1.96 -11.19
N THR A 100 -2.18 -3.04 -11.56
CA THR A 100 -2.92 -3.12 -12.83
C THR A 100 -4.03 -2.07 -12.88
N ARG A 101 -4.80 -1.90 -11.80
CA ARG A 101 -5.85 -0.87 -11.70
C ARG A 101 -5.28 0.53 -11.89
N VAL A 102 -4.17 0.85 -11.23
CA VAL A 102 -3.52 2.16 -11.35
C VAL A 102 -2.98 2.38 -12.76
N LEU A 103 -2.34 1.37 -13.36
CA LEU A 103 -1.83 1.44 -14.73
C LEU A 103 -2.93 1.65 -15.77
N ILE A 104 -4.06 0.93 -15.63
CA ILE A 104 -5.22 1.09 -16.50
C ILE A 104 -5.78 2.52 -16.37
N SER A 105 -5.92 3.03 -15.15
CA SER A 105 -6.40 4.40 -14.91
C SER A 105 -5.48 5.46 -15.52
N ILE A 106 -4.16 5.26 -15.42
CA ILE A 106 -3.17 6.16 -16.02
C ILE A 106 -3.28 6.10 -17.55
N GLY A 107 -3.32 4.89 -18.13
CA GLY A 107 -3.46 4.71 -19.57
C GLY A 107 -4.74 5.33 -20.14
N LEU A 108 -5.89 5.09 -19.49
CA LEU A 108 -7.17 5.70 -19.86
C LEU A 108 -7.12 7.22 -19.75
N SER A 109 -6.51 7.77 -18.70
CA SER A 109 -6.34 9.23 -18.55
C SER A 109 -5.52 9.82 -19.68
N CYS A 110 -4.39 9.20 -20.05
CA CYS A 110 -3.57 9.64 -21.17
C CYS A 110 -4.33 9.64 -22.51
N ILE A 111 -5.16 8.61 -22.75
CA ILE A 111 -5.97 8.50 -23.97
C ILE A 111 -7.10 9.53 -23.99
N LEU A 112 -7.82 9.70 -22.88
CA LEU A 112 -8.98 10.60 -22.77
C LEU A 112 -8.61 12.09 -22.77
N TYR A 113 -7.51 12.47 -22.12
CA TYR A 113 -7.09 13.87 -22.03
C TYR A 113 -6.30 14.37 -23.24
N GLY A 114 -5.96 13.49 -24.19
CA GLY A 114 -5.28 13.87 -25.44
C GLY A 114 -3.96 14.63 -25.22
N HIS A 115 -3.31 14.45 -24.06
CA HIS A 115 -2.02 15.05 -23.80
C HIS A 115 -1.01 14.45 -24.78
N GLU A 116 -0.15 15.28 -25.37
CA GLU A 116 1.02 14.80 -26.11
C GLU A 116 1.91 14.05 -25.13
N VAL A 117 1.67 12.74 -25.01
CA VAL A 117 2.47 11.85 -24.18
C VAL A 117 3.86 11.88 -24.79
N THR A 118 4.74 12.66 -24.17
CA THR A 118 6.15 12.73 -24.51
C THR A 118 6.66 11.29 -24.67
N SER A 119 7.44 11.00 -25.72
CA SER A 119 7.88 9.64 -26.03
C SER A 119 8.52 8.91 -24.84
N TYR A 120 9.13 9.65 -23.91
CA TYR A 120 9.65 9.16 -22.63
C TYR A 120 8.56 8.64 -21.67
N GLY A 121 7.37 9.24 -21.62
CA GLY A 121 6.25 8.79 -20.79
C GLY A 121 5.63 7.48 -21.27
N PHE A 122 5.54 7.29 -22.60
CA PHE A 122 5.13 6.01 -23.18
C PHE A 122 6.15 4.90 -22.90
N LEU A 123 7.44 5.19 -23.04
CA LEU A 123 8.54 4.28 -22.65
C LEU A 123 8.46 3.89 -21.17
N GLY A 124 8.20 4.84 -20.27
CA GLY A 124 8.00 4.57 -18.85
C GLY A 124 6.80 3.65 -18.58
N LEU A 125 5.67 3.87 -19.27
CA LEU A 125 4.48 3.03 -19.13
C LEU A 125 4.76 1.58 -19.58
N VAL A 126 5.42 1.40 -20.73
CA VAL A 126 5.79 0.08 -21.25
C VAL A 126 6.79 -0.62 -20.32
N MET A 127 7.78 0.11 -19.77
CA MET A 127 8.75 -0.43 -18.82
C MET A 127 8.07 -0.94 -17.54
N VAL A 128 7.16 -0.15 -16.95
CA VAL A 128 6.46 -0.54 -15.72
C VAL A 128 5.55 -1.73 -15.97
N MET A 129 4.81 -1.74 -17.10
CA MET A 129 3.98 -2.88 -17.49
C MET A 129 4.82 -4.14 -17.69
N GLY A 130 5.99 -4.02 -18.33
CA GLY A 130 6.95 -5.12 -18.48
C GLY A 130 7.47 -5.65 -17.14
N ALA A 131 7.81 -4.77 -16.20
CA ALA A 131 8.28 -5.16 -14.86
C ALA A 131 7.18 -5.88 -14.05
N VAL A 132 5.93 -5.44 -14.16
CA VAL A 132 4.78 -6.12 -13.53
C VAL A 132 4.56 -7.49 -14.16
N CYS A 133 4.53 -7.59 -15.50
CA CYS A 133 4.41 -8.87 -16.22
C CYS A 133 5.55 -9.84 -15.89
N TYR A 134 6.79 -9.36 -15.77
CA TYR A 134 7.93 -10.17 -15.34
C TYR A 134 7.77 -10.70 -13.92
N ARG A 135 7.32 -9.85 -12.97
CA ARG A 135 7.01 -10.28 -11.60
C ARG A 135 5.88 -11.31 -11.55
N ILE A 136 4.87 -11.19 -12.41
CA ILE A 136 3.77 -12.16 -12.54
C ILE A 136 4.31 -13.52 -13.03
N LYS A 137 5.06 -13.53 -14.13
CA LYS A 137 5.61 -14.76 -14.73
C LYS A 137 6.51 -15.52 -13.76
N ARG A 138 7.46 -14.84 -13.12
CA ARG A 138 8.39 -15.46 -12.17
C ARG A 138 7.72 -16.02 -10.92
N LYS A 139 6.60 -15.43 -10.51
CA LYS A 139 5.81 -15.96 -9.39
C LYS A 139 4.92 -17.13 -9.81
N ALA A 140 4.41 -17.15 -11.04
CA ALA A 140 3.73 -18.31 -11.60
C ALA A 140 4.66 -19.53 -11.71
N GLU A 141 5.97 -19.29 -11.90
CA GLU A 141 7.03 -20.31 -11.86
C GLU A 141 7.42 -20.77 -10.43
N GLY A 142 6.77 -20.25 -9.38
CA GLY A 142 6.93 -20.75 -8.01
C GLY A 142 8.16 -20.26 -7.25
N GLN A 143 8.97 -19.35 -7.81
CA GLN A 143 10.09 -18.76 -7.07
C GLN A 143 9.62 -17.71 -6.05
N GLN A 144 9.85 -17.98 -4.76
CA GLN A 144 9.67 -17.01 -3.67
C GLN A 144 10.61 -15.82 -3.87
N LEU A 145 10.07 -14.61 -3.93
CA LEU A 145 10.89 -13.41 -4.04
C LEU A 145 11.36 -12.93 -2.66
N ILE A 146 12.70 -12.84 -2.56
CA ILE A 146 13.57 -12.41 -1.45
C ILE A 146 13.86 -13.50 -0.40
N LYS A 147 14.65 -14.51 -0.80
CA LYS A 147 15.80 -14.90 0.03
C LYS A 147 16.95 -14.01 -0.41
N TRP A 148 17.64 -13.38 0.53
CA TRP A 148 18.92 -12.73 0.24
C TRP A 148 19.87 -13.78 -0.34
N GLU A 149 20.00 -13.82 -1.66
CA GLU A 149 20.96 -14.67 -2.34
C GLU A 149 22.27 -13.88 -2.43
N GLY A 150 23.19 -14.16 -1.51
CA GLY A 150 24.59 -13.73 -1.63
C GLY A 150 25.20 -12.96 -0.46
N MET A 151 24.46 -12.70 0.61
CA MET A 151 25.03 -12.16 1.85
C MET A 151 24.94 -13.25 2.90
N GLY A 152 25.95 -14.12 2.95
CA GLY A 152 26.12 -15.01 4.09
C GLY A 152 26.15 -14.16 5.35
N ASP A 153 25.61 -14.67 6.47
CA ASP A 153 25.53 -13.93 7.74
C ASP A 153 26.89 -13.31 8.13
N GLU A 154 28.00 -13.94 7.71
CA GLU A 154 29.37 -13.45 7.81
C GLU A 154 29.62 -12.12 7.08
N LYS A 155 29.16 -11.99 5.83
CA LYS A 155 29.32 -10.79 5.00
C LYS A 155 28.41 -9.65 5.44
N ALA A 156 27.26 -10.00 6.04
CA ALA A 156 26.40 -9.04 6.70
C ALA A 156 27.02 -8.50 8.00
N ALA A 157 27.71 -9.35 8.76
CA ALA A 157 28.47 -8.95 9.94
C ALA A 157 29.68 -8.07 9.57
N GLU A 158 30.42 -8.41 8.50
CA GLU A 158 31.52 -7.58 7.98
C GLU A 158 31.05 -6.18 7.58
N LEU A 159 29.95 -6.07 6.82
CA LEU A 159 29.43 -4.77 6.38
C LEU A 159 28.90 -3.91 7.55
N VAL A 160 28.37 -4.54 8.60
CA VAL A 160 27.97 -3.82 9.83
C VAL A 160 29.20 -3.37 10.63
N GLN A 161 30.29 -4.15 10.63
CA GLN A 161 31.57 -3.72 11.23
C GLN A 161 32.21 -2.58 10.44
N GLU A 162 32.29 -2.66 9.11
CA GLU A 162 32.80 -1.57 8.25
C GLU A 162 32.02 -0.27 8.47
N TRP A 163 30.69 -0.35 8.57
CA TRP A 163 29.85 0.81 8.83
C TRP A 163 30.06 1.42 10.22
N HIS A 164 30.34 0.61 11.25
CA HIS A 164 30.66 1.10 12.58
C HIS A 164 32.01 1.83 12.62
N GLU A 165 33.02 1.30 11.91
CA GLU A 165 34.37 1.86 11.88
C GLU A 165 34.43 3.21 11.14
N HIS A 166 33.55 3.42 10.16
CA HIS A 166 33.43 4.70 9.43
C HIS A 166 32.57 5.76 10.11
N VAL A 167 31.72 5.39 11.06
CA VAL A 167 30.87 6.33 11.81
C VAL A 167 31.56 6.88 13.06
N ASP A 168 32.55 6.15 13.58
CA ASP A 168 33.32 6.53 14.77
C ASP A 168 34.61 7.32 14.46
N MET A 169 34.82 7.76 13.20
CA MET A 169 35.97 8.55 12.75
C MET A 169 35.59 9.98 12.31
#